data_AF-A0A976P2Y7-F1
#
_entry.id   AF-A0A976P2Y7-F1
#
_cell.length_a   1.000
_cell.length_b   1.000
_cell.length_c   1.000
_cell.angle_alpha   90.00
_cell.angle_beta   90.00
_cell.angle_gamma   90.00
#
_symmetry.space_group_name_H-M   'P 1'
#
loop_
_entity.id
_entity.type
_entity.pdbx_description
1 polymer ?
#
loop_
_entity_poly.entity_id
_entity_poly.type
_entity_poly.pdbx_seq_one_letter_code
_entity_poly.pdbx_strand_id
1 'polypeptide(L)'
;MRIQELVAHWEKASKGERTRQQFSINLPLKEAAQVLALKEMYPDCSEEQILTDLLCFALGELSQSFPYEAGKEVARDEYGDPIYEDAGLTPKFIRLAQKHRSTLESQTVGEPN
;
A
#
# COMPACT_ATOMS: atom_id res chain seq x y z
N MET A 1 7.21 -6.11 -2.74
CA MET A 1 6.92 -7.56 -2.87
C MET A 1 6.34 -7.76 -4.24
N ARG A 2 6.70 -8.82 -4.96
CA ARG A 2 6.09 -9.18 -6.26
C ARG A 2 4.82 -10.00 -6.03
N ILE A 3 3.87 -10.01 -6.98
CA ILE A 3 2.61 -10.79 -6.86
C ILE A 3 2.86 -12.29 -6.61
N GLN A 4 3.99 -12.79 -7.09
CA GLN A 4 4.46 -14.16 -6.90
C GLN A 4 4.81 -14.46 -5.43
N GLU A 5 5.25 -13.46 -4.67
CA GLU A 5 5.54 -13.58 -3.23
C GLU A 5 4.25 -13.58 -2.39
N LEU A 6 3.15 -13.04 -2.94
CA LEU A 6 1.83 -13.03 -2.30
C LEU A 6 1.31 -14.45 -2.07
N VAL A 7 1.42 -15.30 -3.09
CA VAL A 7 1.01 -16.72 -3.02
C VAL A 7 1.81 -17.45 -1.94
N ALA A 8 3.13 -17.22 -1.87
CA ALA A 8 3.97 -17.81 -0.83
C ALA A 8 3.67 -17.26 0.57
N HIS A 9 3.16 -16.03 0.68
CA HIS A 9 2.74 -15.42 1.94
C HIS A 9 1.42 -16.02 2.45
N TRP A 10 0.46 -16.26 1.55
CA TRP A 10 -0.80 -16.94 1.85
C TRP A 10 -0.59 -18.34 2.42
N GLU A 11 0.34 -19.10 1.85
CA GLU A 11 0.74 -20.43 2.36
C GLU A 11 1.38 -20.38 3.76
N LYS A 12 1.89 -19.22 4.20
CA LYS A 12 2.65 -19.06 5.45
C LYS A 12 1.93 -18.26 6.54
N ALA A 13 0.80 -17.64 6.21
CA ALA A 13 -0.10 -16.85 7.06
C ALA A 13 0.54 -16.20 8.31
N SER A 14 0.99 -14.95 8.19
CA SER A 14 1.32 -14.10 9.35
C SER A 14 0.41 -12.87 9.39
N LYS A 15 -0.22 -12.62 10.55
CA LYS A 15 -1.12 -11.48 10.78
C LYS A 15 -0.31 -10.21 11.04
N GLY A 16 -0.29 -9.28 10.09
CA GLY A 16 0.24 -7.93 10.28
C GLY A 16 -0.68 -7.04 11.11
N GLU A 17 -0.18 -5.87 11.52
CA GLU A 17 -0.95 -4.84 12.23
C GLU A 17 -2.09 -4.30 11.34
N ARG A 18 -3.32 -4.27 11.87
CA ARG A 18 -4.53 -3.84 11.16
C ARG A 18 -5.10 -2.59 11.81
N THR A 19 -5.53 -1.63 11.00
CA THR A 19 -6.27 -0.45 11.47
C THR A 19 -7.68 -0.83 11.91
N ARG A 20 -8.26 -0.07 12.85
CA ARG A 20 -9.68 -0.25 13.25
C ARG A 20 -10.68 0.20 12.18
N GLN A 21 -10.25 1.02 11.23
CA GLN A 21 -11.11 1.51 10.15
C GLN A 21 -11.40 0.38 9.16
N GLN A 22 -12.70 0.09 8.96
CA GLN A 22 -13.18 -0.84 7.94
C GLN A 22 -13.53 -0.08 6.66
N PHE A 23 -13.13 -0.64 5.51
CA PHE A 23 -13.49 -0.14 4.20
C PHE A 23 -14.41 -1.16 3.52
N SER A 24 -15.69 -0.82 3.36
CA SER A 24 -16.65 -1.65 2.63
C SER A 24 -16.68 -1.24 1.17
N ILE A 25 -16.39 -2.18 0.27
CA ILE A 25 -16.40 -1.96 -1.18
C ILE A 25 -17.32 -2.98 -1.86
N ASN A 26 -18.00 -2.54 -2.92
CA ASN A 26 -18.73 -3.44 -3.81
C ASN A 26 -17.84 -3.72 -5.03
N LEU A 27 -17.43 -4.97 -5.20
CA LEU A 27 -16.60 -5.38 -6.33
C LEU A 27 -17.46 -5.54 -7.59
N PRO A 28 -16.93 -5.20 -8.79
CA PRO A 28 -17.56 -5.60 -10.03
C PRO A 28 -17.59 -7.13 -10.15
N LEU A 29 -18.55 -7.65 -10.92
CA LEU A 29 -18.85 -9.08 -11.00
C LEU A 29 -17.62 -9.94 -11.35
N LYS A 30 -16.77 -9.45 -12.25
CA LYS A 30 -15.58 -10.18 -12.70
C LYS A 30 -14.57 -10.34 -11.56
N GLU A 31 -14.22 -9.26 -10.88
CA GLU A 31 -13.25 -9.27 -9.79
C GLU A 31 -13.80 -10.04 -8.58
N ALA A 32 -15.09 -9.93 -8.29
CA ALA A 32 -15.75 -10.75 -7.27
C ALA A 32 -15.63 -12.25 -7.58
N ALA A 33 -15.87 -12.67 -8.82
CA ALA A 33 -15.71 -14.07 -9.24
C ALA A 33 -14.25 -14.55 -9.10
N GLN A 34 -13.27 -13.70 -9.41
CA GLN A 34 -11.85 -14.03 -9.24
C GLN A 34 -11.46 -14.21 -7.77
N VAL A 35 -11.96 -13.36 -6.87
CA VAL A 35 -11.70 -13.46 -5.43
C VAL A 35 -12.29 -14.75 -4.86
N LEU A 36 -13.52 -15.10 -5.26
CA LEU A 36 -14.15 -16.36 -4.87
C LEU A 36 -13.39 -17.58 -5.41
N ALA A 37 -12.90 -17.53 -6.64
CA ALA A 37 -12.06 -18.59 -7.20
C ALA A 37 -10.74 -18.75 -6.41
N LEU A 38 -10.10 -17.64 -6.03
CA LEU A 38 -8.91 -17.68 -5.18
C LEU A 38 -9.21 -18.26 -3.80
N LYS A 39 -10.37 -17.94 -3.22
CA LYS A 39 -10.81 -18.51 -1.95
C LYS A 39 -11.02 -20.03 -2.03
N GLU A 40 -11.54 -20.52 -3.15
CA GLU A 40 -11.69 -21.96 -3.40
C GLU A 40 -10.34 -22.66 -3.56
N MET A 41 -9.37 -22.01 -4.23
CA MET A 41 -8.01 -22.54 -4.39
C MET A 41 -7.20 -22.52 -3.08
N TYR A 42 -7.40 -21.51 -2.23
CA TYR A 42 -6.66 -21.29 -0.98
C TYR A 42 -7.65 -21.22 0.21
N PRO A 43 -8.16 -22.35 0.69
CA PRO A 43 -9.20 -22.40 1.72
C PRO A 43 -8.73 -21.88 3.08
N ASP A 44 -7.44 -21.84 3.35
CA ASP A 44 -6.89 -21.31 4.61
C ASP A 44 -6.85 -19.77 4.66
N CYS A 45 -7.01 -19.09 3.53
CA CYS A 45 -7.02 -17.64 3.44
C CYS A 45 -8.45 -17.10 3.41
N SER A 46 -8.80 -16.11 4.23
CA SER A 46 -10.11 -15.46 4.16
C SER A 46 -10.22 -14.53 2.94
N GLU A 47 -11.44 -14.26 2.46
CA GLU A 47 -11.67 -13.28 1.38
C GLU A 47 -11.11 -11.90 1.75
N GLU A 48 -11.25 -11.51 3.03
CA GLU A 48 -10.67 -10.27 3.56
C GLU A 48 -9.13 -10.26 3.45
N GLN A 49 -8.46 -11.38 3.77
CA GLN A 49 -7.00 -11.49 3.64
C GLN A 49 -6.58 -11.37 2.18
N ILE A 50 -7.23 -12.11 1.28
CA ILE A 50 -6.95 -12.06 -0.16
C ILE A 50 -7.09 -10.62 -0.68
N LEU A 51 -8.19 -9.95 -0.34
CA LEU A 51 -8.45 -8.58 -0.77
C LEU A 51 -7.44 -7.58 -0.18
N THR A 52 -7.13 -7.71 1.11
CA THR A 52 -6.17 -6.84 1.79
C THR A 52 -4.78 -6.98 1.15
N ASP A 53 -4.34 -8.20 0.91
CA ASP A 53 -3.01 -8.48 0.35
C ASP A 53 -2.90 -8.00 -1.10
N LEU A 54 -3.93 -8.24 -1.91
CA LEU A 54 -4.00 -7.70 -3.28
C LEU A 54 -3.98 -6.17 -3.29
N LEU A 55 -4.70 -5.51 -2.38
CA LEU A 55 -4.70 -4.06 -2.27
C LEU A 55 -3.34 -3.52 -1.82
N CYS A 56 -2.72 -4.12 -0.80
CA CYS A 56 -1.39 -3.77 -0.33
C CYS A 56 -0.36 -3.90 -1.45
N PHE A 57 -0.42 -4.99 -2.21
CA PHE A 57 0.45 -5.20 -3.36
C PHE A 57 0.21 -4.15 -4.45
N ALA A 58 -1.03 -3.92 -4.86
CA ALA A 58 -1.36 -2.95 -5.89
C ALA A 58 -0.94 -1.51 -5.53
N LEU A 59 -1.08 -1.11 -4.26
CA LEU A 59 -0.60 0.19 -3.77
C LEU A 59 0.93 0.29 -3.79
N GLY A 60 1.62 -0.80 -3.45
CA GLY A 60 3.09 -0.87 -3.54
C GLY A 60 3.60 -0.73 -4.97
N GLU A 61 2.99 -1.44 -5.92
CA GLU A 61 3.34 -1.33 -7.35
C GLU A 61 2.97 0.04 -7.92
N LEU A 62 1.81 0.58 -7.54
CA LEU A 62 1.39 1.92 -7.97
C LEU A 62 2.43 2.97 -7.57
N SER A 63 2.92 2.92 -6.33
CA SER A 63 3.95 3.86 -5.85
C SER A 63 5.27 3.77 -6.62
N GLN A 64 5.62 2.59 -7.14
CA GLN A 64 6.83 2.37 -7.94
C GLN A 64 6.64 2.77 -9.41
N SER A 65 5.40 2.78 -9.90
CA SER A 65 5.07 3.15 -11.29
C SER A 65 5.08 4.66 -11.56
N PHE A 66 5.20 5.48 -10.51
CA PHE A 66 5.24 6.93 -10.68
C PHE A 66 6.54 7.35 -11.40
N PRO A 67 6.44 8.16 -12.47
CA PRO A 67 7.62 8.66 -13.17
C PRO A 67 8.43 9.57 -12.24
N TYR A 68 9.74 9.50 -12.37
CA TYR A 68 10.63 10.45 -11.71
C TYR A 68 10.52 11.82 -12.38
N GLU A 69 10.26 12.85 -11.60
CA GLU A 69 10.26 14.25 -12.04
C GLU A 69 11.23 15.03 -11.15
N ALA A 70 12.36 15.43 -11.74
CA ALA A 70 13.32 16.31 -11.08
C ALA A 70 12.67 17.69 -10.88
N GLY A 71 12.67 18.16 -9.65
CA GLY A 71 12.23 19.51 -9.31
C GLY A 71 13.32 20.56 -9.57
N LYS A 72 13.24 21.68 -8.87
CA LYS A 72 14.23 22.76 -9.00
C LYS A 72 15.58 22.32 -8.43
N GLU A 73 16.68 22.87 -8.97
CA GLU A 73 17.99 22.76 -8.34
C GLU A 73 17.91 23.41 -6.95
N VAL A 74 18.18 22.63 -5.91
CA VAL A 74 18.10 23.07 -4.50
C VAL A 74 19.48 23.25 -3.87
N ALA A 75 20.49 22.56 -4.39
CA ALA A 75 21.86 22.63 -3.89
C ALA A 75 22.84 22.13 -4.96
N ARG A 76 24.14 22.26 -4.66
CA ARG A 76 25.22 21.57 -5.36
C ARG A 76 26.02 20.77 -4.34
N ASP A 77 26.51 19.60 -4.73
CA ASP A 77 27.30 18.75 -3.84
C ASP A 77 28.77 19.20 -3.75
N GLU A 78 29.59 18.41 -3.06
CA GLU A 78 31.01 18.68 -2.81
C GLU A 78 31.88 18.68 -4.08
N TYR A 79 31.37 18.09 -5.17
CA TYR A 79 32.01 18.03 -6.49
C TYR A 79 31.41 19.05 -7.47
N GLY A 80 30.38 19.79 -7.05
CA GLY A 80 29.70 20.80 -7.85
C GLY A 80 28.53 20.27 -8.68
N ASP A 81 28.13 19.01 -8.47
CA ASP A 81 27.00 18.40 -9.18
C ASP A 81 25.66 18.93 -8.63
N PRO A 82 24.69 19.28 -9.50
CA PRO A 82 23.41 19.84 -9.07
C PRO A 82 22.52 18.79 -8.40
N ILE A 83 22.02 19.13 -7.22
CA ILE A 83 21.03 18.35 -6.47
C ILE A 83 19.66 18.97 -6.73
N TYR A 84 18.70 18.14 -7.15
CA TYR A 84 17.34 18.56 -7.49
C TYR A 84 16.35 18.21 -6.36
N GLU A 85 15.31 19.03 -6.23
CA GLU A 85 14.15 18.73 -5.38
C GLU A 85 13.45 17.45 -5.88
N ASP A 86 13.00 16.61 -4.96
CA ASP A 86 12.11 15.50 -5.28
C ASP A 86 10.67 16.05 -5.45
N ALA A 87 10.33 16.46 -6.67
CA ALA A 87 9.07 17.13 -7.01
C ALA A 87 8.02 16.22 -7.67
N GLY A 88 8.30 14.92 -7.79
CA GLY A 88 7.42 13.96 -8.45
C GLY A 88 6.17 13.53 -7.66
N LEU A 89 5.41 12.61 -8.25
CA LEU A 89 4.21 12.03 -7.62
C LEU A 89 4.55 11.16 -6.40
N THR A 90 5.71 10.50 -6.41
CA THR A 90 6.21 9.64 -5.32
C THR A 90 6.36 10.37 -3.98
N PRO A 91 7.14 11.46 -3.88
CA PRO A 91 7.27 12.20 -2.61
C PRO A 91 5.94 12.80 -2.15
N LYS A 92 5.07 13.23 -3.08
CA LYS A 92 3.73 13.74 -2.75
C LYS A 92 2.85 12.64 -2.14
N PHE A 93 2.83 11.45 -2.75
CA PHE A 93 2.09 10.30 -2.25
C PHE A 93 2.58 9.87 -0.86
N ILE A 94 3.90 9.78 -0.66
CA ILE A 94 4.50 9.42 0.62
C ILE A 94 4.10 10.41 1.73
N ARG A 95 4.19 11.72 1.48
CA ARG A 95 3.80 12.75 2.47
C ARG A 95 2.32 12.62 2.86
N LEU A 96 1.43 12.41 1.89
CA LEU A 96 -0.01 12.24 2.15
C LEU A 96 -0.29 10.95 2.92
N ALA A 97 0.33 9.83 2.51
CA ALA A 97 0.19 8.55 3.18
C ALA A 97 0.62 8.63 4.66
N GLN A 98 1.76 9.29 4.94
CA GLN A 98 2.23 9.53 6.31
C GLN A 98 1.25 10.38 7.12
N LYS A 99 0.74 11.48 6.55
CA LYS A 99 -0.27 12.32 7.21
C LYS A 99 -1.52 11.52 7.62
N HIS A 100 -2.03 10.71 6.70
CA HIS A 100 -3.20 9.87 6.97
C HIS A 100 -2.89 8.79 8.01
N ARG A 101 -1.73 8.15 7.93
CA ARG A 101 -1.28 7.17 8.93
C ARG A 101 -1.26 7.76 10.33
N SER A 102 -0.63 8.92 10.54
CA SER A 102 -0.58 9.56 11.86
C SER A 102 -1.97 9.93 12.40
N THR A 103 -2.90 10.28 11.49
CA THR A 103 -4.29 10.56 11.86
C THR A 103 -5.00 9.30 12.36
N LEU A 104 -4.79 8.17 11.68
CA LEU A 104 -5.38 6.88 12.06
C LEU A 104 -4.78 6.31 13.35
N GLU A 105 -3.46 6.46 13.54
CA GLU A 105 -2.78 6.10 14.78
C GLU A 105 -3.33 6.92 15.97
N SER A 106 -3.54 8.23 15.78
CA SER A 106 -4.09 9.11 16.83
C SER A 106 -5.55 8.79 17.19
N GLN A 107 -6.37 8.39 16.21
CA GLN A 107 -7.75 7.93 16.45
C GLN A 107 -7.82 6.62 17.24
N THR A 108 -6.76 5.82 17.19
CA THR A 108 -6.70 4.53 17.90
C THR A 108 -6.38 4.71 19.39
N VAL A 109 -5.78 5.83 19.79
CA VAL A 109 -5.32 6.12 21.16
C VAL A 109 -6.31 6.98 21.97
N GLY A 110 -7.34 7.56 21.33
CA GLY A 110 -8.19 8.63 21.89
C GLY A 110 -9.47 8.23 22.65
N GLU A 111 -9.82 6.96 22.82
CA GLU A 111 -11.00 6.56 23.62
C GLU A 111 -10.58 5.95 24.97
N PRO A 112 -10.52 6.75 26.05
CA PRO A 112 -10.71 6.21 27.39
C PRO A 112 -12.22 5.95 27.59
N ASN A 113 -12.51 4.75 28.10
CA ASN A 113 -13.81 4.30 28.58
C ASN A 113 -14.41 5.21 29.66
#